data_AF-A0A660MUH1-F1
#
_entry.id   AF-A0A660MUH1-F1
#
_cell.length_a   1.000
_cell.length_b   1.000
_cell.length_c   1.000
_cell.angle_alpha   90.00
_cell.angle_beta   90.00
_cell.angle_gamma   90.00
#
_symmetry.space_group_name_H-M   'P 1'
#
loop_
_entity.id
_entity.type
_entity.pdbx_description
1 polymer ?
#
loop_
_entity_poly.entity_id
_entity_poly.type
_entity_poly.pdbx_seq_one_letter_code
_entity_poly.pdbx_strand_id
1 'polypeptide(L)'
;MNMINKYQQAQVRLKLAEGTIRGDGIEKMKKSLTQMFAKSGVDKFQDRAGRMRNVNRYVDMLTRTETKIANTQGTINRAIESGISKFEVIEQQNCCEICARYNGKIVDISKGAVELPPYHPNCRGYINIVANEEWRNKKYTEEKEIITKLISGKTKQIILREHLTPDQRKIFNQIGVNPKGYREIINHQGIKHILKNHGVNGRKIGRGEIPVRAKDLANISLITAKPDSLKLSDHKSKSGNFVIQYKKTIGNKVYDYRVRIVPQTKTVEPQTMIIKKK
;
A
#
# COMPACT_ATOMS: atom_id res chain seq x y z
N MET A 1 38.96 20.53 -3.41
CA MET A 1 37.66 20.12 -3.97
C MET A 1 37.02 19.18 -2.96
N ASN A 2 35.99 19.63 -2.25
CA ASN A 2 35.67 19.06 -0.94
C ASN A 2 34.64 17.92 -1.04
N MET A 3 35.14 16.68 -0.98
CA MET A 3 34.33 15.57 -0.47
C MET A 3 33.93 15.85 0.97
N ILE A 4 32.75 15.39 1.39
CA ILE A 4 32.37 15.43 2.80
C ILE A 4 33.40 14.63 3.60
N ASN A 5 34.10 15.30 4.51
CA ASN A 5 35.07 14.65 5.38
C ASN A 5 34.37 13.94 6.55
N LYS A 6 35.08 13.03 7.24
CA LYS A 6 34.52 12.25 8.36
C LYS A 6 33.97 13.15 9.49
N TYR A 7 34.62 14.28 9.74
CA TYR A 7 34.17 15.25 10.76
C TYR A 7 32.80 15.85 10.40
N GLN A 8 32.61 16.28 9.16
CA GLN A 8 31.34 16.79 8.66
C GLN A 8 30.25 15.71 8.73
N GLN A 9 30.56 14.44 8.42
CA GLN A 9 29.59 13.33 8.59
C GLN A 9 29.15 13.16 10.04
N ALA A 10 30.09 13.24 11.00
CA ALA A 10 29.79 13.15 12.42
C ALA A 10 28.89 14.32 12.88
N GLN A 11 29.20 15.54 12.46
CA GLN A 11 28.39 16.73 12.77
C GLN A 11 26.96 16.63 12.22
N VAL A 12 26.80 16.11 10.99
CA VAL A 12 25.46 15.88 10.42
C VAL A 12 24.67 14.88 11.26
N ARG A 13 25.28 13.74 11.60
CA ARG A 13 24.62 12.70 12.42
C ARG A 13 24.18 13.24 13.76
N LEU A 14 25.03 14.03 14.42
CA LEU A 14 24.73 14.63 15.72
C LEU A 14 23.54 15.60 15.63
N LYS A 15 23.53 16.50 14.63
CA LYS A 15 22.39 17.40 14.39
C LYS A 15 21.07 16.67 14.08
N LEU A 16 21.14 15.59 13.30
CA LEU A 16 19.96 14.78 12.99
C LEU A 16 19.43 14.06 14.22
N ALA A 17 20.33 13.54 15.06
CA ALA A 17 19.96 12.93 16.33
C ALA A 17 19.30 13.94 17.26
N GLU A 18 19.88 15.13 17.44
CA GLU A 18 19.27 16.20 18.25
C GLU A 18 17.86 16.58 17.76
N GLY A 19 17.69 16.77 16.44
CA GLY A 19 16.39 17.09 15.86
C GLY A 19 15.38 15.97 16.07
N THR A 20 15.80 14.72 15.92
CA THR A 20 14.95 13.54 16.14
C THR A 20 14.53 13.43 17.61
N ILE A 21 15.45 13.63 18.56
CA ILE A 21 15.17 13.61 20.01
C ILE A 21 14.22 14.74 20.42
N ARG A 22 14.40 15.94 19.85
CA ARG A 22 13.51 17.09 20.09
C ARG A 22 12.14 16.97 19.42
N GLY A 23 11.96 16.01 18.51
CA GLY A 23 10.74 15.89 17.71
C GLY A 23 10.59 16.97 16.65
N ASP A 24 11.70 17.55 16.18
CA ASP A 24 11.68 18.59 15.14
C ASP A 24 11.13 18.05 13.82
N GLY A 25 10.28 18.83 13.16
CA GLY A 25 9.80 18.52 11.82
C GLY A 25 10.94 18.45 10.79
N ILE A 26 10.78 17.59 9.78
CA ILE A 26 11.79 17.34 8.74
C ILE A 26 12.31 18.63 8.09
N GLU A 27 11.44 19.60 7.81
CA GLU A 27 11.84 20.88 7.18
C GLU A 27 12.74 21.73 8.10
N LYS A 28 12.49 21.70 9.42
CA LYS A 28 13.33 22.38 10.41
C LYS A 28 14.71 21.74 10.49
N MET A 29 14.77 20.40 10.47
CA MET A 29 16.04 19.65 10.45
C MET A 29 16.85 19.97 9.18
N LYS A 30 16.22 19.99 8.00
CA LYS A 30 16.88 20.39 6.74
C LYS A 30 17.46 21.80 6.82
N LYS A 31 16.69 22.77 7.31
CA LYS A 31 17.14 24.16 7.46
C LYS A 31 18.39 24.25 8.36
N SER A 32 18.40 23.54 9.49
CA SER A 32 19.54 23.50 10.41
C SER A 32 20.81 22.90 9.78
N LEU A 33 20.66 21.86 8.95
CA LEU A 33 21.75 21.23 8.22
C LEU A 33 22.27 22.10 7.08
N THR A 34 21.40 22.71 6.28
CA THR A 34 21.81 23.64 5.22
C THR A 34 22.58 24.82 5.80
N GLN A 35 22.12 25.38 6.93
CA GLN A 35 22.84 26.46 7.63
C GLN A 35 24.22 26.02 8.13
N MET A 36 24.36 24.77 8.59
CA MET A 36 25.66 24.23 9.02
C MET A 36 26.65 24.16 7.86
N PHE A 37 26.20 23.68 6.69
CA PHE A 37 27.05 23.59 5.51
C PHE A 37 27.40 24.97 4.94
N ALA A 38 26.46 25.91 4.94
CA ALA A 38 26.71 27.30 4.56
C ALA A 38 27.77 27.96 5.44
N LYS A 39 27.70 27.79 6.78
CA LYS A 39 28.72 28.27 7.72
C LYS A 39 30.10 27.64 7.50
N SER A 40 30.12 26.41 7.01
CA SER A 40 31.35 25.68 6.71
C SER A 40 31.92 26.00 5.32
N GLY A 41 31.31 26.94 4.58
CA GLY A 41 31.73 27.33 3.24
C GLY A 41 31.50 26.26 2.17
N VAL A 42 30.60 25.30 2.40
CA VAL A 42 30.32 24.22 1.45
C VAL A 42 28.99 24.42 0.74
N ASP A 43 29.04 24.63 -0.58
CA ASP A 43 27.90 24.91 -1.45
C ASP A 43 27.56 23.74 -2.41
N LYS A 44 28.54 22.88 -2.72
CA LYS A 44 28.40 21.69 -3.56
C LYS A 44 29.24 20.54 -3.03
N PHE A 45 28.75 19.32 -3.25
CA PHE A 45 29.48 18.09 -2.93
C PHE A 45 29.75 17.28 -4.19
N GLN A 46 30.93 16.68 -4.30
CA GLN A 46 31.17 15.68 -5.33
C GLN A 46 30.73 14.30 -4.81
N ASP A 47 29.90 13.59 -5.57
CA ASP A 47 29.56 12.20 -5.26
C ASP A 47 30.68 11.23 -5.69
N ARG A 48 30.61 9.97 -5.26
CA ARG A 48 31.61 8.94 -5.62
C ARG A 48 31.73 8.70 -7.13
N ALA A 49 30.72 9.08 -7.91
CA ALA A 49 30.72 9.01 -9.38
C ALA A 49 31.21 10.30 -10.04
N GLY A 50 31.82 11.20 -9.25
CA GLY A 50 32.39 12.46 -9.72
C GLY A 50 31.37 13.57 -9.99
N ARG A 51 30.07 13.34 -9.78
CA ARG A 51 29.01 14.31 -10.11
C ARG A 51 28.85 15.33 -8.99
N MET A 52 28.69 16.59 -9.37
CA MET A 52 28.43 17.67 -8.43
C MET A 52 26.96 17.66 -8.00
N ARG A 53 26.73 17.56 -6.69
CA ARG A 53 25.42 17.58 -6.04
C ARG A 53 25.23 18.90 -5.31
N ASN A 54 24.07 19.50 -5.51
CA ASN A 54 23.62 20.65 -4.74
C ASN A 54 23.42 20.26 -3.27
N VAL A 55 23.91 21.08 -2.33
CA VAL A 55 23.79 20.85 -0.88
C VAL A 55 22.35 20.58 -0.45
N ASN A 56 21.37 21.32 -0.96
CA ASN A 56 19.97 21.14 -0.57
C ASN A 56 19.44 19.76 -0.96
N ARG A 57 19.80 19.26 -2.14
CA ARG A 57 19.41 17.92 -2.60
C ARG A 57 20.08 16.82 -1.77
N TYR A 58 21.32 17.04 -1.35
CA TYR A 58 22.04 16.14 -0.47
C TYR A 58 21.41 16.12 0.94
N VAL A 59 21.16 17.29 1.52
CA VAL A 59 20.54 17.44 2.85
C VAL A 59 19.14 16.84 2.88
N ASP A 60 18.32 17.06 1.85
CA ASP A 60 16.98 16.47 1.74
C ASP A 60 17.04 14.93 1.76
N MET A 61 17.89 14.36 0.90
CA MET A 61 18.09 12.92 0.81
C MET A 61 18.59 12.32 2.12
N LEU A 62 19.60 12.94 2.72
CA LEU A 62 20.25 12.45 3.94
C LEU A 62 19.30 12.50 5.13
N THR A 63 18.62 13.64 5.33
CA THR A 63 17.65 13.82 6.43
C THR A 63 16.56 12.76 6.36
N ARG A 64 15.98 12.53 5.17
CA ARG A 64 14.92 11.53 5.00
C ARG A 64 15.41 10.10 5.27
N THR A 65 16.63 9.79 4.85
CA THR A 65 17.21 8.45 5.00
C THR A 65 17.52 8.16 6.47
N GLU A 66 18.26 9.04 7.13
CA GLU A 66 18.71 8.87 8.51
C GLU A 66 17.54 8.89 9.50
N THR A 67 16.59 9.82 9.35
CA THR A 67 15.38 9.83 10.19
C THR A 67 14.60 8.52 10.04
N LYS A 68 14.59 7.92 8.84
CA LYS A 68 13.90 6.66 8.61
C LYS A 68 14.63 5.46 9.20
N ILE A 69 15.96 5.44 9.11
CA ILE A 69 16.80 4.44 9.80
C ILE A 69 16.53 4.53 11.30
N ALA A 70 16.57 5.72 11.89
CA ALA A 70 16.31 5.94 13.31
C ALA A 70 14.91 5.46 13.73
N ASN A 71 13.86 5.80 12.97
CA ASN A 71 12.49 5.35 13.25
C ASN A 71 12.31 3.82 13.14
N THR A 72 12.94 3.21 12.14
CA THR A 72 12.90 1.75 11.94
C THR A 72 13.62 1.06 13.09
N GLN A 73 14.82 1.53 13.46
CA GLN A 73 15.58 0.98 14.56
C GLN A 73 14.86 1.15 15.91
N GLY A 74 14.24 2.31 16.16
CA GLY A 74 13.44 2.51 17.37
C GLY A 74 12.23 1.59 17.45
N THR A 75 11.60 1.30 16.31
CA THR A 75 10.52 0.30 16.24
C THR A 75 11.02 -1.11 16.52
N ILE A 76 12.19 -1.48 15.96
CA ILE A 76 12.84 -2.76 16.22
C ILE A 76 13.18 -2.92 17.71
N ASN A 77 13.85 -1.94 18.31
CA ASN A 77 14.27 -1.99 19.71
C ASN A 77 13.08 -2.18 20.65
N ARG A 78 12.01 -1.39 20.49
CA ARG A 78 10.78 -1.52 21.29
C ARG A 78 10.10 -2.88 21.13
N ALA A 79 10.09 -3.42 19.91
CA ALA A 79 9.53 -4.73 19.64
C ALA A 79 10.36 -5.84 20.30
N ILE A 80 11.70 -5.77 20.25
CA ILE A 80 12.59 -6.71 20.93
C ILE A 80 12.41 -6.66 22.44
N GLU A 81 12.35 -5.45 23.04
CA GLU A 81 12.07 -5.26 24.47
C GLU A 81 10.76 -5.93 24.89
N SER A 82 9.80 -6.01 23.98
CA SER A 82 8.49 -6.66 24.18
C SER A 82 8.46 -8.14 23.80
N GLY A 83 9.61 -8.75 23.49
CA GLY A 83 9.72 -10.17 23.09
C GLY A 83 9.24 -10.48 21.66
N ILE A 84 9.07 -9.47 20.81
CA ILE A 84 8.59 -9.62 19.42
C ILE A 84 9.76 -9.49 18.44
N SER A 85 9.96 -10.52 17.60
CA SER A 85 11.03 -10.55 16.60
C SER A 85 10.55 -10.51 15.14
N LYS A 86 9.23 -10.58 14.91
CA LYS A 86 8.65 -10.66 13.56
C LYS A 86 8.10 -9.32 13.10
N PHE A 87 8.44 -8.95 11.87
CA PHE A 87 8.01 -7.71 11.25
C PHE A 87 7.49 -7.97 9.84
N GLU A 88 6.43 -7.27 9.45
CA GLU A 88 5.94 -7.21 8.09
C GLU A 88 6.50 -5.95 7.42
N VAL A 89 7.15 -6.10 6.27
CA VAL A 89 7.61 -4.98 5.46
C VAL A 89 6.44 -4.45 4.65
N ILE A 90 6.10 -3.18 4.85
CA ILE A 90 5.07 -2.48 4.07
C ILE A 90 5.72 -1.43 3.19
N GLU A 91 5.53 -1.55 1.88
CA GLU A 91 5.99 -0.57 0.91
C GLU A 91 4.83 0.28 0.38
N GLN A 92 5.16 1.50 -0.05
CA GLN A 92 4.18 2.38 -0.70
C GLN A 92 3.80 1.83 -2.08
N GLN A 93 2.59 2.18 -2.53
CA GLN A 93 2.04 1.68 -3.78
C GLN A 93 2.84 2.07 -5.03
N ASN A 94 3.61 3.16 -4.95
CA ASN A 94 4.50 3.66 -6.01
C ASN A 94 5.99 3.41 -5.69
N CYS A 95 6.30 2.37 -4.92
CA CYS A 95 7.68 2.00 -4.61
C CYS A 95 8.41 1.51 -5.87
N CYS A 96 9.75 1.61 -5.86
CA CYS A 96 10.56 1.11 -6.96
C CYS A 96 10.62 -0.42 -6.98
N GLU A 97 11.12 -1.01 -8.06
CA GLU A 97 11.24 -2.47 -8.21
C GLU A 97 12.07 -3.13 -7.09
N ILE A 98 13.06 -2.42 -6.54
CA ILE A 98 13.87 -2.92 -5.41
C ILE A 98 12.98 -3.13 -4.20
N CYS A 99 12.24 -2.09 -3.80
CA CYS A 99 11.32 -2.10 -2.67
C CYS A 99 10.18 -3.11 -2.86
N ALA A 100 9.58 -3.17 -4.05
CA ALA A 100 8.42 -4.01 -4.33
C ALA A 100 8.67 -5.50 -4.02
N ARG A 101 9.91 -5.97 -4.15
CA ARG A 101 10.33 -7.35 -3.82
C ARG A 101 10.19 -7.69 -2.34
N TYR A 102 10.16 -6.70 -1.45
CA TYR A 102 10.07 -6.91 -0.01
C TYR A 102 8.65 -6.67 0.54
N ASN A 103 7.75 -6.06 -0.24
CA ASN A 103 6.41 -5.73 0.23
C ASN A 103 5.60 -6.97 0.66
N GLY A 104 5.04 -6.93 1.87
CA GLY A 104 4.29 -8.02 2.50
C GLY A 104 5.15 -9.18 3.00
N LYS A 105 6.49 -9.11 2.87
CA LYS A 105 7.36 -10.15 3.46
C LYS A 105 7.35 -10.03 4.97
N ILE A 106 7.31 -11.20 5.62
CA ILE A 106 7.57 -11.32 7.04
C ILE A 106 9.03 -11.62 7.21
N VAL A 107 9.68 -10.83 8.04
CA VAL A 107 11.05 -11.07 8.45
C VAL A 107 11.09 -11.33 9.94
N ASP A 108 11.95 -12.25 10.33
CA ASP A 108 12.18 -12.59 11.73
C ASP A 108 13.63 -12.25 12.04
N ILE A 109 13.84 -11.17 12.79
CA ILE A 109 15.18 -10.66 13.09
C ILE A 109 15.92 -11.56 14.10
N SER A 110 15.22 -12.48 14.78
CA SER A 110 15.87 -13.46 15.66
C SER A 110 16.73 -14.47 14.86
N LYS A 111 16.46 -14.62 13.56
CA LYS A 111 17.13 -15.59 12.69
C LYS A 111 18.40 -15.06 12.02
N GLY A 112 18.81 -13.84 12.35
CA GLY A 112 20.04 -13.22 11.86
C GLY A 112 19.83 -11.82 11.27
N ALA A 113 20.86 -11.33 10.57
CA ALA A 113 20.80 -10.02 9.93
C ALA A 113 19.77 -10.03 8.78
N VAL A 114 18.70 -9.24 8.94
CA VAL A 114 17.68 -9.06 7.92
C VAL A 114 17.72 -7.62 7.42
N GLU A 115 17.74 -7.44 6.11
CA GLU A 115 17.55 -6.13 5.49
C GLU A 115 16.12 -5.64 5.70
N LEU A 116 15.99 -4.44 6.26
CA LEU A 116 14.72 -3.73 6.47
C LEU A 116 14.78 -2.35 5.81
N PRO A 117 13.62 -1.73 5.51
CA PRO A 117 13.59 -0.38 4.97
C PRO A 117 14.32 0.61 5.90
N PRO A 118 15.05 1.61 5.36
CA PRO A 118 15.14 1.97 3.95
C PRO A 118 16.20 1.19 3.14
N TYR A 119 15.81 0.58 2.02
CA TYR A 119 16.74 -0.09 1.09
C TYR A 119 17.55 0.86 0.19
N HIS A 120 17.09 2.11 0.07
CA HIS A 120 17.73 3.14 -0.74
C HIS A 120 17.27 4.53 -0.25
N PRO A 121 17.95 5.63 -0.64
CA PRO A 121 17.69 6.96 -0.06
C PRO A 121 16.30 7.56 -0.33
N ASN A 122 15.58 7.01 -1.32
CA ASN A 122 14.21 7.40 -1.66
C ASN A 122 13.17 6.36 -1.20
N CYS A 123 13.57 5.39 -0.38
CA CYS A 123 12.71 4.30 0.04
C CYS A 123 11.54 4.84 0.87
N ARG A 124 10.32 4.43 0.51
CA ARG A 124 9.10 4.85 1.20
C ARG A 124 8.50 3.77 2.11
N GLY A 125 9.09 2.59 2.17
CA GLY A 125 8.63 1.50 3.04
C GLY A 125 8.88 1.70 4.52
N TYR A 126 8.11 0.99 5.32
CA TYR A 126 8.18 0.96 6.78
C TYR A 126 7.88 -0.45 7.26
N ILE A 127 8.13 -0.70 8.54
CA ILE A 127 7.89 -2.00 9.16
C ILE A 127 6.65 -1.93 10.06
N ASN A 128 5.86 -3.00 10.04
CA ASN A 128 4.77 -3.24 10.97
C ASN A 128 5.16 -4.39 11.90
N ILE A 129 4.93 -4.21 13.21
CA ILE A 129 5.18 -5.25 14.21
C ILE A 129 4.16 -6.38 14.04
N VAL A 130 4.62 -7.63 14.01
CA VAL A 130 3.76 -8.81 14.00
C VAL A 130 3.78 -9.41 15.41
N ALA A 131 2.89 -8.91 16.28
CA ALA A 131 2.85 -9.28 17.69
C ALA A 131 2.35 -10.72 17.95
N ASN A 132 1.49 -11.25 17.07
CA ASN A 132 1.04 -12.65 17.12
C ASN A 132 0.70 -13.13 15.70
N GLU A 133 1.30 -14.25 15.25
CA GLU A 133 0.93 -14.90 13.98
C GLU A 133 -0.54 -15.31 13.95
N GLU A 134 -1.14 -15.66 15.10
CA GLU A 134 -2.56 -15.97 15.21
C GLU A 134 -3.44 -14.78 14.90
N TRP A 135 -3.11 -13.54 15.29
CA TRP A 135 -3.99 -12.38 15.01
C TRP A 135 -4.10 -12.12 13.50
N ARG A 136 -2.99 -12.26 12.77
CA ARG A 136 -2.99 -12.07 11.31
C ARG A 136 -3.53 -13.29 10.57
N ASN A 137 -3.17 -14.51 11.00
CA ASN A 137 -3.77 -15.73 10.46
C ASN A 137 -5.26 -15.78 10.74
N LYS A 138 -5.73 -15.29 11.89
CA LYS A 138 -7.14 -15.11 12.24
C LYS A 138 -7.80 -14.12 11.30
N LYS A 139 -7.26 -12.92 11.09
CA LYS A 139 -7.84 -11.95 10.14
C LYS A 139 -7.93 -12.49 8.70
N TYR A 140 -6.88 -13.17 8.22
CA TYR A 140 -6.87 -13.79 6.89
C TYR A 140 -7.78 -15.03 6.80
N THR A 141 -7.88 -15.81 7.87
CA THR A 141 -8.77 -16.99 7.98
C THR A 141 -10.22 -16.56 8.11
N GLU A 142 -10.52 -15.54 8.89
CA GLU A 142 -11.84 -14.90 9.01
C GLU A 142 -12.29 -14.36 7.64
N GLU A 143 -11.44 -13.64 6.91
CA GLU A 143 -11.76 -13.18 5.56
C GLU A 143 -12.01 -14.37 4.60
N LYS A 144 -11.19 -15.42 4.65
CA LYS A 144 -11.42 -16.64 3.86
C LYS A 144 -12.70 -17.38 4.25
N GLU A 145 -12.99 -17.46 5.54
CA GLU A 145 -14.17 -18.14 6.08
C GLU A 145 -15.43 -17.38 5.71
N ILE A 146 -15.41 -16.05 5.82
CA ILE A 146 -16.48 -15.16 5.36
C ILE A 146 -16.71 -15.33 3.85
N ILE A 147 -15.65 -15.33 3.04
CA ILE A 147 -15.76 -15.58 1.59
C ILE A 147 -16.32 -16.98 1.32
N THR A 148 -15.93 -17.99 2.08
CA THR A 148 -16.46 -19.36 1.95
C THR A 148 -17.95 -19.43 2.32
N LYS A 149 -18.38 -18.74 3.38
CA LYS A 149 -19.79 -18.61 3.78
C LYS A 149 -20.59 -17.83 2.72
N LEU A 150 -20.01 -16.81 2.11
CA LEU A 150 -20.60 -16.07 0.98
C LEU A 150 -20.73 -16.95 -0.26
N ILE A 151 -19.71 -17.74 -0.61
CA ILE A 151 -19.75 -18.65 -1.78
C ILE A 151 -20.83 -19.72 -1.58
N SER A 152 -20.87 -20.34 -0.42
CA SER A 152 -21.89 -21.36 -0.06
C SER A 152 -23.29 -20.79 0.13
N GLY A 153 -23.44 -19.46 0.20
CA GLY A 153 -24.73 -18.80 0.39
C GLY A 153 -25.28 -18.86 1.82
N LYS A 154 -24.48 -19.37 2.77
CA LYS A 154 -24.74 -19.31 4.22
C LYS A 154 -24.75 -17.86 4.72
N THR A 155 -23.90 -17.02 4.14
CA THR A 155 -23.93 -15.56 4.32
C THR A 155 -24.44 -14.91 3.04
N LYS A 156 -25.43 -14.03 3.13
CA LYS A 156 -26.00 -13.34 1.95
C LYS A 156 -25.18 -12.13 1.52
N GLN A 157 -24.67 -11.37 2.48
CA GLN A 157 -23.86 -10.19 2.24
C GLN A 157 -22.96 -9.86 3.42
N ILE A 158 -21.89 -9.11 3.15
CA ILE A 158 -21.06 -8.43 4.14
C ILE A 158 -20.88 -6.97 3.74
N ILE A 159 -20.74 -6.12 4.73
CA ILE A 159 -20.32 -4.73 4.52
C ILE A 159 -18.81 -4.74 4.46
N LEU A 160 -18.26 -4.33 3.31
CA LEU A 160 -16.82 -4.17 3.15
C LEU A 160 -16.37 -2.82 3.73
N ARG A 161 -17.18 -1.77 3.52
CA ARG A 161 -16.96 -0.43 4.09
C ARG A 161 -18.28 0.27 4.38
N GLU A 162 -18.39 0.88 5.56
CA GLU A 162 -19.53 1.71 5.95
C GLU A 162 -19.59 3.04 5.18
N HIS A 163 -18.46 3.49 4.65
CA HIS A 163 -18.33 4.75 3.94
C HIS A 163 -17.50 4.60 2.67
N LEU A 164 -17.91 5.30 1.62
CA LEU A 164 -17.18 5.36 0.36
C LEU A 164 -15.82 6.06 0.51
N THR A 165 -14.82 5.53 -0.17
CA THR A 165 -13.49 6.14 -0.31
C THR A 165 -13.57 7.51 -0.99
N PRO A 166 -12.58 8.40 -0.79
CA PRO A 166 -12.56 9.71 -1.45
C PRO A 166 -12.69 9.63 -2.98
N ASP A 167 -12.07 8.64 -3.62
CA ASP A 167 -12.11 8.50 -5.08
C ASP A 167 -13.45 7.95 -5.58
N GLN A 168 -14.09 7.04 -4.84
CA GLN A 168 -15.48 6.65 -5.12
C GLN A 168 -16.40 7.88 -5.02
N ARG A 169 -16.25 8.71 -3.98
CA ARG A 169 -17.06 9.92 -3.80
C ARG A 169 -16.92 10.91 -4.97
N LYS A 170 -15.71 11.05 -5.53
CA LYS A 170 -15.48 11.86 -6.74
C LYS A 170 -16.30 11.34 -7.92
N ILE A 171 -16.29 10.02 -8.16
CA ILE A 171 -17.09 9.42 -9.25
C ILE A 171 -18.58 9.64 -9.01
N PHE A 172 -19.06 9.45 -7.78
CA PHE A 172 -20.46 9.70 -7.42
C PHE A 172 -20.88 11.14 -7.74
N ASN A 173 -20.06 12.12 -7.35
CA ASN A 173 -20.33 13.52 -7.65
C ASN A 173 -20.32 13.81 -9.16
N GLN A 174 -19.40 13.18 -9.93
CA GLN A 174 -19.34 13.33 -11.39
C GLN A 174 -20.62 12.86 -12.09
N ILE A 175 -21.28 11.83 -11.58
CA ILE A 175 -22.54 11.30 -12.14
C ILE A 175 -23.80 11.91 -11.50
N GLY A 176 -23.65 12.95 -10.68
CA GLY A 176 -24.77 13.63 -10.03
C GLY A 176 -25.47 12.83 -8.93
N VAL A 177 -24.81 11.83 -8.33
CA VAL A 177 -25.37 11.00 -7.25
C VAL A 177 -24.75 11.41 -5.92
N ASN A 178 -25.59 11.74 -4.93
CA ASN A 178 -25.10 12.05 -3.58
C ASN A 178 -24.49 10.80 -2.92
N PRO A 179 -23.19 10.79 -2.57
CA PRO A 179 -22.53 9.63 -1.97
C PRO A 179 -22.94 9.36 -0.51
N LYS A 180 -23.63 10.28 0.16
CA LYS A 180 -23.96 10.15 1.59
C LYS A 180 -24.84 8.93 1.85
N GLY A 181 -24.39 8.08 2.78
CA GLY A 181 -25.10 6.87 3.20
C GLY A 181 -24.92 5.66 2.29
N TYR A 182 -24.09 5.76 1.25
CA TYR A 182 -23.71 4.59 0.46
C TYR A 182 -22.67 3.74 1.18
N ARG A 183 -22.87 2.42 1.13
CA ARG A 183 -21.97 1.41 1.67
C ARG A 183 -21.40 0.53 0.57
N GLU A 184 -20.15 0.12 0.70
CA GLU A 184 -19.57 -0.89 -0.18
C GLU A 184 -19.82 -2.27 0.42
N ILE A 185 -20.42 -3.17 -0.37
CA ILE A 185 -20.76 -4.52 0.09
C ILE A 185 -20.18 -5.59 -0.82
N ILE A 186 -20.06 -6.80 -0.29
CA ILE A 186 -19.87 -8.02 -1.09
C ILE A 186 -21.06 -8.93 -0.80
N ASN A 187 -21.75 -9.41 -1.84
CA ASN A 187 -22.93 -10.24 -1.69
C ASN A 187 -22.79 -11.58 -2.43
N HIS A 188 -23.54 -12.58 -1.96
CA HIS A 188 -23.55 -13.93 -2.50
C HIS A 188 -23.87 -13.95 -3.99
N GLN A 189 -24.84 -13.13 -4.44
CA GLN A 189 -25.26 -13.11 -5.83
C GLN A 189 -24.15 -12.62 -6.77
N GLY A 190 -23.43 -11.58 -6.37
CA GLY A 190 -22.28 -11.05 -7.10
C GLY A 190 -21.13 -12.04 -7.14
N ILE A 191 -20.81 -12.68 -6.02
CA ILE A 191 -19.78 -13.73 -5.97
C ILE A 191 -20.15 -14.95 -6.83
N LYS A 192 -21.40 -15.40 -6.74
CA LYS A 192 -21.94 -16.48 -7.57
C LYS A 192 -21.89 -16.13 -9.05
N HIS A 193 -22.21 -14.88 -9.42
CA HIS A 193 -22.09 -14.39 -10.79
C HIS A 193 -20.65 -14.47 -11.29
N ILE A 194 -19.70 -13.96 -10.50
CA ILE A 194 -18.26 -13.98 -10.82
C ILE A 194 -17.80 -15.42 -11.07
N LEU A 195 -18.07 -16.33 -10.14
CA LEU A 195 -17.60 -17.72 -10.25
C LEU A 195 -18.30 -18.48 -11.40
N LYS A 196 -19.59 -18.24 -11.63
CA LYS A 196 -20.35 -18.87 -12.73
C LYS A 196 -19.84 -18.46 -14.11
N ASN A 197 -19.38 -17.22 -14.28
CA ASN A 197 -18.97 -16.69 -15.58
C ASN A 197 -17.45 -16.72 -15.77
N HIS A 198 -16.68 -16.41 -14.72
CA HIS A 198 -15.23 -16.23 -14.80
C HIS A 198 -14.46 -17.15 -13.86
N GLY A 199 -15.13 -18.04 -13.12
CA GLY A 199 -14.48 -19.02 -12.26
C GLY A 199 -13.86 -20.18 -13.01
N VAL A 200 -13.33 -21.19 -12.30
CA VAL A 200 -12.67 -22.39 -12.90
C VAL A 200 -13.53 -23.07 -13.96
N ASN A 201 -14.84 -23.17 -13.71
CA ASN A 201 -15.84 -23.72 -14.63
C ASN A 201 -16.67 -22.61 -15.30
N GLY A 202 -16.07 -21.44 -15.48
CA GLY A 202 -16.73 -20.23 -15.95
C GLY A 202 -17.09 -20.28 -17.44
N ARG A 203 -18.26 -19.76 -17.80
CA ARG A 203 -18.77 -19.75 -19.18
C ARG A 203 -18.20 -18.63 -20.08
N LYS A 204 -17.47 -17.68 -19.50
CA LYS A 204 -17.06 -16.41 -20.13
C LYS A 204 -15.61 -16.07 -19.81
N ILE A 205 -14.71 -17.05 -19.94
CA ILE A 205 -13.27 -16.83 -19.82
C ILE A 205 -12.75 -16.49 -21.22
N GLY A 206 -12.32 -15.25 -21.41
CA GLY A 206 -11.78 -14.76 -22.68
C GLY A 206 -10.35 -15.22 -22.94
N ARG A 207 -9.87 -14.98 -24.17
CA ARG A 207 -8.47 -15.27 -24.55
C ARG A 207 -7.51 -14.43 -23.71
N GLY A 208 -6.58 -15.08 -23.01
CA GLY A 208 -5.61 -14.46 -22.11
C GLY A 208 -6.13 -14.15 -20.70
N GLU A 209 -7.40 -14.49 -20.43
CA GLU A 209 -7.96 -14.46 -19.08
C GLU A 209 -7.65 -15.77 -18.36
N ILE A 210 -7.48 -15.69 -17.04
CA ILE A 210 -7.33 -16.85 -16.17
C ILE A 210 -8.54 -16.98 -15.25
N PRO A 211 -8.93 -18.20 -14.88
CA PRO A 211 -10.11 -18.40 -14.03
C PRO A 211 -9.94 -17.78 -12.64
N VAL A 212 -10.99 -17.10 -12.19
CA VAL A 212 -11.14 -16.57 -10.82
C VAL A 212 -11.32 -17.73 -9.85
N ARG A 213 -10.49 -17.79 -8.81
CA ARG A 213 -10.60 -18.79 -7.74
C ARG A 213 -11.09 -18.15 -6.45
N ALA A 214 -11.53 -18.95 -5.47
CA ALA A 214 -11.96 -18.44 -4.17
C ALA A 214 -10.90 -17.55 -3.49
N LYS A 215 -9.62 -17.93 -3.59
CA LYS A 215 -8.49 -17.12 -3.08
C LYS A 215 -8.34 -15.76 -3.76
N ASP A 216 -8.79 -15.62 -5.00
CA ASP A 216 -8.76 -14.36 -5.74
C ASP A 216 -9.85 -13.41 -5.25
N LEU A 217 -10.99 -13.93 -4.77
CA LEU A 217 -12.06 -13.14 -4.17
C LEU A 217 -11.67 -12.55 -2.81
N ALA A 218 -10.78 -13.20 -2.07
CA ALA A 218 -10.21 -12.64 -0.84
C ALA A 218 -9.42 -11.34 -1.11
N ASN A 219 -8.96 -11.12 -2.34
CA ASN A 219 -8.27 -9.88 -2.71
C ASN A 219 -9.21 -8.70 -2.96
N ILE A 220 -10.55 -8.87 -2.96
CA ILE A 220 -11.49 -7.78 -3.25
C ILE A 220 -11.27 -6.58 -2.31
N SER A 221 -11.09 -6.84 -1.01
CA SER A 221 -10.82 -5.78 -0.02
C SER A 221 -9.59 -4.95 -0.40
N LEU A 222 -8.51 -5.62 -0.81
CA LEU A 222 -7.27 -4.99 -1.26
C LEU A 222 -7.44 -4.24 -2.59
N ILE A 223 -8.13 -4.84 -3.56
CA ILE A 223 -8.38 -4.26 -4.89
C ILE A 223 -9.14 -2.94 -4.77
N THR A 224 -10.18 -2.89 -3.93
CA THR A 224 -11.00 -1.69 -3.79
C THR A 224 -10.46 -0.68 -2.79
N ALA A 225 -9.61 -1.09 -1.85
CA ALA A 225 -8.92 -0.16 -0.96
C ALA A 225 -7.89 0.70 -1.71
N LYS A 226 -7.17 0.07 -2.65
CA LYS A 226 -5.94 0.62 -3.26
C LYS A 226 -5.80 0.22 -4.73
N PRO A 227 -6.77 0.55 -5.60
CA PRO A 227 -6.69 0.19 -7.01
C PRO A 227 -5.53 0.92 -7.70
N ASP A 228 -4.97 0.31 -8.75
CA ASP A 228 -4.02 0.99 -9.65
C ASP A 228 -4.76 1.98 -10.56
N SER A 229 -6.04 1.71 -10.86
CA SER A 229 -6.93 2.61 -11.57
C SER A 229 -8.36 2.44 -11.08
N LEU A 230 -9.04 3.56 -10.83
CA LEU A 230 -10.46 3.62 -10.52
C LEU A 230 -11.14 4.56 -11.51
N LYS A 231 -12.13 4.06 -12.25
CA LYS A 231 -12.88 4.89 -13.20
C LYS A 231 -14.34 4.50 -13.30
N LEU A 232 -15.17 5.43 -13.77
CA LEU A 232 -16.50 5.11 -14.27
C LEU A 232 -16.35 4.24 -15.53
N SER A 233 -17.11 3.16 -15.60
CA SER A 233 -17.16 2.29 -16.78
C SER A 233 -18.05 2.92 -17.85
N ASP A 234 -17.62 2.79 -19.10
CA ASP A 234 -18.36 3.26 -20.29
C ASP A 234 -19.68 2.51 -20.48
N HIS A 235 -19.85 1.37 -19.82
CA HIS A 235 -21.06 0.56 -19.83
C HIS A 235 -21.83 0.66 -18.52
N LYS A 236 -23.16 0.67 -18.62
CA LYS A 236 -24.09 0.46 -17.51
C LYS A 236 -24.34 -1.03 -17.29
N SER A 237 -24.79 -1.39 -16.09
CA SER A 237 -25.28 -2.74 -15.81
C SER A 237 -26.57 -3.04 -16.60
N LYS A 238 -26.98 -4.31 -16.68
CA LYS A 238 -28.25 -4.69 -17.31
C LYS A 238 -29.48 -3.97 -16.74
N SER A 239 -29.40 -3.57 -15.47
CA SER A 239 -30.47 -2.84 -14.77
C SER A 239 -30.34 -1.31 -14.91
N GLY A 240 -29.48 -0.82 -15.81
CA GLY A 240 -29.26 0.63 -16.03
C GLY A 240 -28.36 1.31 -14.98
N ASN A 241 -27.94 0.59 -13.94
CA ASN A 241 -27.07 1.16 -12.90
C ASN A 241 -25.67 1.50 -13.43
N PHE A 242 -25.11 2.61 -12.96
CA PHE A 242 -23.72 3.01 -13.22
C PHE A 242 -22.74 1.99 -12.65
N VAL A 243 -21.60 1.84 -13.33
CA VAL A 243 -20.60 0.82 -13.01
C VAL A 243 -19.26 1.51 -12.76
N ILE A 244 -18.59 1.12 -11.68
CA ILE A 244 -17.24 1.56 -11.35
C ILE A 244 -16.29 0.40 -11.63
N GLN A 245 -15.18 0.68 -12.32
CA GLN A 245 -14.14 -0.28 -12.64
C GLN A 245 -12.88 -0.02 -11.81
N TYR A 246 -12.46 -1.05 -11.09
CA TYR A 246 -11.18 -1.14 -10.39
C TYR A 246 -10.24 -1.99 -11.21
N LYS A 247 -9.03 -1.49 -11.47
CA LYS A 247 -7.92 -2.32 -11.95
C LYS A 247 -6.85 -2.42 -10.88
N LYS A 248 -6.34 -3.63 -10.64
CA LYS A 248 -5.23 -3.88 -9.71
C LYS A 248 -4.31 -4.97 -10.22
N THR A 249 -3.02 -4.76 -10.12
CA THR A 249 -1.99 -5.75 -10.42
C THR A 249 -1.48 -6.34 -9.11
N ILE A 250 -1.52 -7.66 -8.97
CA ILE A 250 -0.96 -8.39 -7.82
C ILE A 250 -0.13 -9.54 -8.38
N GLY A 251 1.19 -9.46 -8.21
CA GLY A 251 2.12 -10.40 -8.85
C GLY A 251 2.00 -10.38 -10.37
N ASN A 252 1.81 -11.55 -10.98
CA ASN A 252 1.63 -11.72 -12.42
C ASN A 252 0.16 -11.67 -12.88
N LYS A 253 -0.76 -11.18 -12.03
CA LYS A 253 -2.19 -11.12 -12.31
C LYS A 253 -2.68 -9.69 -12.35
N VAL A 254 -3.45 -9.35 -13.37
CA VAL A 254 -4.18 -8.09 -13.50
C VAL A 254 -5.65 -8.36 -13.26
N TYR A 255 -6.19 -7.80 -12.18
CA TYR A 255 -7.59 -7.88 -11.77
C TYR A 255 -8.35 -6.69 -12.36
N ASP A 256 -9.44 -6.98 -13.08
CA ASP A 256 -10.47 -6.03 -13.50
C ASP A 256 -11.74 -6.34 -12.71
N TYR A 257 -11.94 -5.64 -11.61
CA TYR A 257 -13.09 -5.81 -10.72
C TYR A 257 -14.09 -4.69 -10.95
N ARG A 258 -15.34 -5.03 -11.19
CA ARG A 258 -16.40 -4.06 -11.50
C ARG A 258 -17.52 -4.18 -10.48
N VAL A 259 -17.98 -3.02 -10.04
CA VAL A 259 -19.08 -2.89 -9.08
C VAL A 259 -20.14 -1.97 -9.68
N ARG A 260 -21.39 -2.20 -9.32
CA ARG A 260 -22.51 -1.35 -9.72
C ARG A 260 -22.96 -0.48 -8.55
N ILE A 261 -23.36 0.74 -8.85
CA ILE A 261 -23.98 1.66 -7.90
C ILE A 261 -25.48 1.35 -7.87
N VAL A 262 -26.03 0.97 -6.73
CA VAL A 262 -27.45 0.60 -6.57
C VAL A 262 -28.14 1.65 -5.70
N PRO A 263 -28.85 2.62 -6.30
CA PRO A 263 -29.45 3.71 -5.55
C PRO A 263 -30.54 3.27 -4.59
N GLN A 264 -31.32 2.26 -4.96
CA GLN A 264 -32.47 1.77 -4.18
C GLN A 264 -32.05 1.31 -2.78
N THR A 265 -30.90 0.65 -2.67
CA THR A 265 -30.38 0.13 -1.40
C THR A 265 -29.24 0.99 -0.83
N LYS A 266 -28.84 2.06 -1.53
CA LYS A 266 -27.64 2.86 -1.25
C LYS A 266 -26.41 1.97 -1.06
N THR A 267 -26.14 1.11 -2.03
CA THR A 267 -24.97 0.22 -1.99
C THR A 267 -24.14 0.27 -3.25
N VAL A 268 -22.86 -0.09 -3.10
CA VAL A 268 -21.96 -0.41 -4.19
C VAL A 268 -21.72 -1.92 -4.14
N GLU A 269 -22.19 -2.63 -5.15
CA GLU A 269 -22.27 -4.10 -5.15
C GLU A 269 -21.39 -4.75 -6.22
N PRO A 270 -20.89 -5.98 -6.01
CA PRO A 270 -20.11 -6.69 -7.02
C PRO A 270 -20.94 -6.93 -8.28
N GLN A 271 -20.37 -6.61 -9.44
CA GLN A 271 -20.95 -6.94 -10.73
C GLN A 271 -20.17 -8.06 -11.42
N THR A 272 -18.85 -7.90 -11.56
CA THR A 272 -18.00 -8.94 -12.15
C THR A 272 -16.53 -8.79 -11.73
N MET A 273 -15.74 -9.83 -11.95
CA MET A 273 -14.29 -9.83 -11.82
C MET A 273 -13.71 -10.64 -12.96
N ILE A 274 -12.72 -10.07 -13.64
CA ILE A 274 -11.92 -10.72 -14.67
C ILE A 274 -10.47 -10.67 -14.24
N ILE A 275 -9.70 -11.73 -14.50
CA ILE A 275 -8.27 -11.76 -14.23
C ILE A 275 -7.52 -12.07 -15.51
N LYS A 276 -6.48 -11.30 -15.81
CA LYS A 276 -5.56 -11.54 -16.93
C LYS A 276 -4.16 -11.83 -16.40
N LYS A 277 -3.39 -12.63 -17.15
CA LYS A 277 -1.96 -12.76 -16.89
C LYS A 277 -1.27 -11.49 -17.40
N LYS A 278 -0.39 -10.91 -16.59
CA LYS A 278 0.47 -9.80 -16.98
C LYS A 278 1.54 -10.27 -17.96
#